data_AF-A0A428XY78-F1
#
_entry.id   AF-A0A428XY78-F1
#
_cell.length_a   1.000
_cell.length_b   1.000
_cell.length_c   1.000
_cell.angle_alpha   90.00
_cell.angle_beta   90.00
_cell.angle_gamma   90.00
#
_symmetry.space_group_name_H-M   'P 1'
#
loop_
_entity.id
_entity.type
_entity.pdbx_description
1 polymer ?
#
loop_
_entity_poly.entity_id
_entity_poly.type
_entity_poly.pdbx_seq_one_letter_code
_entity_poly.pdbx_strand_id
1 'polypeptide(L)'
;MRLSDDDYAALDRRLAAHDTFLATRYPGERPGRQPVHTVYIPADRIGGFREWGPQALAALDDCPPLPFPAALADRVRAKLATEPIEDLRVDFEDGYGVRDDDQEDAAVKAAVAVLAEGPRPPFLGIRIKSLEAATRHRSLRTLDLFLSLYGSLNPEPFTVTLPKVSGPDQVTAMVALCETLERGYGLAAGTLTFEIQIELPSAVLGADGTATVARLITAAAGRCTGLHYGTYDYSAAAGVAAAYQAMDHPVADHAKAVIQAAAAGTGVRLSDGSTNILPVGSDVAVHDAWALHHRLVRRSLERGFYQGWDLHPAQLPTRFAATYAFFADGVDAASIRLRRYLDRQSGGILDEPATARALAGYLLRGLDCGALDDVGFTREELTALT
;
A
#
# COMPACT_ATOMS: atom_id res chain seq x y z
N MET A 1 -0.90 42.37 -30.52
CA MET A 1 -0.35 41.58 -29.41
C MET A 1 1.00 42.19 -29.03
N ARG A 2 1.41 42.19 -27.75
CA ARG A 2 2.66 42.85 -27.30
C ARG A 2 3.89 41.93 -27.22
N LEU A 3 3.67 40.62 -27.27
CA LEU A 3 4.73 39.60 -27.25
C LEU A 3 5.04 39.17 -28.69
N SER A 4 6.30 38.85 -28.94
CA SER A 4 6.80 38.29 -30.19
C SER A 4 6.99 36.77 -30.09
N ASP A 5 7.17 36.12 -31.24
CA ASP A 5 7.49 34.69 -31.29
C ASP A 5 8.84 34.38 -30.62
N ASP A 6 9.78 35.33 -30.65
CA ASP A 6 11.06 35.21 -29.95
C ASP A 6 10.89 35.21 -28.42
N ASP A 7 9.96 36.00 -27.89
CA ASP A 7 9.61 36.00 -26.46
C ASP A 7 9.02 34.64 -26.05
N TYR A 8 8.14 34.06 -26.87
CA TYR A 8 7.57 32.74 -26.63
C TYR A 8 8.64 31.65 -26.65
N ALA A 9 9.47 31.62 -27.69
CA ALA A 9 10.55 30.62 -27.81
C ALA A 9 11.59 30.74 -26.69
N ALA A 10 11.85 31.95 -26.19
CA ALA A 10 12.73 32.17 -25.04
C ALA A 10 12.15 31.60 -23.74
N LEU A 11 10.85 31.75 -23.51
CA LEU A 11 10.16 31.17 -22.35
C LEU A 11 10.12 29.63 -22.45
N ASP A 12 9.80 29.07 -23.62
CA ASP A 12 9.80 27.61 -23.84
C ASP A 12 11.17 27.00 -23.52
N ARG A 13 12.26 27.59 -24.03
CA ARG A 13 13.62 27.12 -23.72
C ARG A 13 13.95 27.18 -22.24
N ARG A 14 13.42 28.19 -21.53
CA ARG A 14 13.67 28.37 -20.09
C ARG A 14 12.92 27.33 -19.24
N LEU A 15 11.76 26.86 -19.71
CA LEU A 15 10.91 25.91 -18.99
C LEU A 15 11.10 24.45 -19.40
N ALA A 16 11.68 24.16 -20.57
CA ALA A 16 11.81 22.81 -21.11
C ALA A 16 12.43 21.78 -20.14
N ALA A 17 13.44 22.16 -19.36
CA ALA A 17 14.05 21.28 -18.37
C ALA A 17 13.10 20.99 -17.19
N HIS A 18 12.32 21.99 -16.77
CA HIS A 18 11.29 21.83 -15.74
C HIS A 18 10.14 20.96 -16.25
N ASP A 19 9.70 21.15 -17.49
CA ASP A 19 8.64 20.33 -18.10
C ASP A 19 9.06 18.87 -18.21
N THR A 20 10.32 18.61 -18.62
CA THR A 20 10.90 17.26 -18.67
C THR A 20 10.95 16.62 -17.27
N PHE A 21 11.36 17.40 -16.26
CA PHE A 21 11.35 16.97 -14.87
C PHE A 21 9.93 16.60 -14.42
N LEU A 22 8.94 17.46 -14.68
CA LEU A 22 7.55 17.19 -14.31
C LEU A 22 7.00 15.94 -15.00
N ALA A 23 7.22 15.79 -16.31
CA ALA A 23 6.77 14.63 -17.07
C ALA A 23 7.38 13.32 -16.59
N THR A 24 8.65 13.35 -16.16
CA THR A 24 9.35 12.15 -15.65
C THR A 24 8.96 11.85 -14.20
N ARG A 25 8.81 12.89 -13.37
CA ARG A 25 8.55 12.76 -11.93
C ARG A 25 7.08 12.46 -11.62
N TYR A 26 6.17 12.93 -12.47
CA TYR A 26 4.72 12.86 -12.27
C TYR A 26 3.99 12.24 -13.48
N PRO A 27 4.22 10.94 -13.77
CA PRO A 27 3.61 10.27 -14.91
C PRO A 27 2.09 10.01 -14.78
N GLY A 28 1.49 10.25 -13.61
CA GLY A 28 0.09 9.94 -13.32
C GLY A 28 -0.10 8.74 -12.39
N GLU A 29 -1.31 8.18 -12.32
CA GLU A 29 -1.59 7.02 -11.48
C GLU A 29 -1.00 5.73 -12.07
N ARG A 30 -0.59 4.80 -11.19
CA ARG A 30 -0.12 3.48 -11.62
C ARG A 30 -1.32 2.58 -11.98
N PRO A 31 -1.36 2.00 -13.19
CA PRO A 31 -2.48 1.21 -13.65
C PRO A 31 -2.64 -0.11 -12.87
N GLY A 32 -3.82 -0.69 -12.99
CA GLY A 32 -4.17 -2.00 -12.43
C GLY A 32 -4.63 -1.95 -10.98
N ARG A 33 -5.10 -3.10 -10.48
CA ARG A 33 -5.64 -3.25 -9.13
C ARG A 33 -4.62 -2.88 -8.05
N GLN A 34 -5.05 -2.12 -7.04
CA GLN A 34 -4.34 -1.92 -5.78
C GLN A 34 -4.99 -2.82 -4.71
N PRO A 35 -4.21 -3.56 -3.89
CA PRO A 35 -4.79 -4.33 -2.80
C PRO A 35 -5.35 -3.40 -1.72
N VAL A 36 -6.45 -3.80 -1.06
CA VAL A 36 -7.04 -2.99 0.03
C VAL A 36 -6.28 -3.12 1.34
N HIS A 37 -5.43 -4.14 1.45
CA HIS A 37 -4.60 -4.38 2.62
C HIS A 37 -3.33 -5.14 2.28
N THR A 38 -2.34 -5.07 3.17
CA THR A 38 -1.14 -5.90 3.17
C THR A 38 -1.01 -6.63 4.51
N VAL A 39 -0.67 -7.90 4.47
CA VAL A 39 -0.40 -8.73 5.65
C VAL A 39 1.07 -9.12 5.68
N TYR A 40 1.77 -8.73 6.74
CA TYR A 40 3.13 -9.18 7.03
C TYR A 40 3.07 -10.40 7.94
N ILE A 41 3.56 -11.55 7.46
CA ILE A 41 3.61 -12.77 8.26
C ILE A 41 5.07 -13.14 8.50
N PRO A 42 5.50 -13.29 9.77
CA PRO A 42 6.84 -13.74 10.10
C PRO A 42 7.24 -14.99 9.32
N ALA A 43 8.46 -15.04 8.81
CA ALA A 43 8.93 -16.13 7.95
C ALA A 43 8.80 -17.52 8.60
N ASP A 44 8.94 -17.63 9.93
CA ASP A 44 8.76 -18.86 10.70
C ASP A 44 7.28 -19.25 10.91
N ARG A 45 6.33 -18.37 10.58
CA ARG A 45 4.88 -18.59 10.70
C ARG A 45 4.14 -18.54 9.37
N ILE A 46 4.87 -18.39 8.26
CA ILE A 46 4.29 -18.20 6.93
C ILE A 46 3.34 -19.33 6.54
N GLY A 47 3.56 -20.56 7.02
CA GLY A 47 2.65 -21.69 6.79
C GLY A 47 1.18 -21.45 7.16
N GLY A 48 0.91 -20.54 8.10
CA GLY A 48 -0.45 -20.24 8.57
C GLY A 48 -1.26 -19.27 7.70
N PHE A 49 -0.71 -18.69 6.62
CA PHE A 49 -1.41 -17.64 5.86
C PHE A 49 -2.74 -18.12 5.25
N ARG A 50 -2.84 -19.40 4.91
CA ARG A 50 -4.05 -20.01 4.32
C ARG A 50 -5.20 -20.14 5.33
N GLU A 51 -4.89 -20.14 6.63
CA GLU A 51 -5.88 -20.24 7.70
C GLU A 51 -6.51 -18.88 8.06
N TRP A 52 -6.02 -17.76 7.50
CA TRP A 52 -6.55 -16.44 7.82
C TRP A 52 -8.04 -16.28 7.45
N GLY A 53 -8.45 -16.80 6.30
CA GLY A 53 -9.86 -16.77 5.89
C GLY A 53 -10.77 -17.57 6.84
N PRO A 54 -10.51 -18.87 7.05
CA PRO A 54 -11.22 -19.67 8.03
C PRO A 54 -11.26 -19.07 9.44
N GLN A 55 -10.14 -18.52 9.93
CA GLN A 55 -10.07 -17.89 11.25
C GLN A 55 -10.90 -16.60 11.33
N ALA A 56 -10.91 -15.80 10.27
CA ALA A 56 -11.76 -14.59 10.20
C ALA A 56 -13.25 -14.94 10.16
N LEU A 57 -13.62 -16.01 9.44
CA LEU A 57 -15.00 -16.51 9.41
C LEU A 57 -15.43 -17.07 10.76
N ALA A 58 -14.58 -17.86 11.42
CA ALA A 58 -14.84 -18.36 12.77
C ALA A 58 -15.05 -17.21 13.76
N ALA A 59 -14.21 -16.16 13.70
CA ALA A 59 -14.39 -14.99 14.57
C ALA A 59 -15.78 -14.32 14.39
N LEU A 60 -16.30 -14.24 13.16
CA LEU A 60 -17.64 -13.72 12.90
C LEU A 60 -18.76 -14.61 13.46
N ASP A 61 -18.57 -15.93 13.42
CA ASP A 61 -19.57 -16.90 13.89
C ASP A 61 -19.59 -17.00 15.42
N ASP A 62 -18.42 -16.91 16.05
CA ASP A 62 -18.24 -17.05 17.50
C ASP A 62 -18.63 -15.78 18.27
N CYS A 63 -18.61 -14.60 17.64
CA CYS A 63 -18.84 -13.31 18.30
C CYS A 63 -19.99 -12.49 17.66
N PRO A 64 -21.25 -12.97 17.65
CA PRO A 64 -22.38 -12.16 17.22
C PRO A 64 -22.62 -10.94 18.15
N PRO A 65 -23.25 -9.85 17.66
CA PRO A 65 -23.73 -9.61 16.29
C PRO A 65 -22.58 -9.28 15.31
N LEU A 66 -22.85 -9.28 14.00
CA LEU A 66 -21.85 -8.85 13.03
C LEU A 66 -21.38 -7.40 13.29
N PRO A 67 -20.09 -7.07 13.11
CA PRO A 67 -19.56 -5.72 13.35
C PRO A 67 -19.89 -4.72 12.22
N PHE A 68 -20.86 -5.05 11.36
CA PHE A 68 -21.27 -4.27 10.19
C PHE A 68 -22.72 -4.61 9.78
N PRO A 69 -23.37 -3.79 8.93
CA PRO A 69 -24.75 -4.04 8.49
C PRO A 69 -24.93 -5.38 7.78
N ALA A 70 -26.07 -6.03 8.02
CA ALA A 70 -26.40 -7.34 7.43
C ALA A 70 -26.34 -7.37 5.89
N ALA A 71 -26.59 -6.23 5.23
CA ALA A 71 -26.50 -6.10 3.78
C ALA A 71 -25.09 -6.37 3.21
N LEU A 72 -24.03 -6.28 4.03
CA LEU A 72 -22.65 -6.57 3.62
C LEU A 72 -22.22 -8.01 3.92
N ALA A 73 -23.03 -8.77 4.68
CA ALA A 73 -22.62 -10.06 5.24
C ALA A 73 -22.18 -11.07 4.18
N ASP A 74 -23.00 -11.27 3.15
CA ASP A 74 -22.71 -12.25 2.11
C ASP A 74 -21.44 -11.89 1.33
N ARG A 75 -21.26 -10.61 1.00
CA ARG A 75 -20.09 -10.13 0.25
C ARG A 75 -18.80 -10.22 1.07
N VAL A 76 -18.84 -9.82 2.34
CA VAL A 76 -17.68 -9.94 3.24
C VAL A 76 -17.32 -11.41 3.46
N ARG A 77 -18.30 -12.28 3.73
CA ARG A 77 -18.03 -13.72 3.91
C ARG A 77 -17.47 -14.36 2.64
N ALA A 78 -18.02 -14.02 1.47
CA ALA A 78 -17.49 -14.50 0.19
C ALA A 78 -16.02 -14.07 -0.02
N LYS A 79 -15.69 -12.81 0.29
CA LYS A 79 -14.32 -12.31 0.24
C LYS A 79 -13.38 -13.07 1.17
N LEU A 80 -13.77 -13.25 2.44
CA LEU A 80 -12.98 -14.01 3.41
C LEU A 80 -12.76 -15.47 3.01
N ALA A 81 -13.73 -16.08 2.33
CA ALA A 81 -13.63 -17.47 1.88
C ALA A 81 -12.73 -17.64 0.64
N THR A 82 -12.65 -16.63 -0.23
CA THR A 82 -12.03 -16.78 -1.56
C THR A 82 -10.71 -16.03 -1.70
N GLU A 83 -10.58 -14.85 -1.09
CA GLU A 83 -9.39 -14.00 -1.18
C GLU A 83 -9.21 -13.19 0.13
N PRO A 84 -8.95 -13.87 1.27
CA PRO A 84 -8.84 -13.21 2.58
C PRO A 84 -7.59 -12.33 2.71
N ILE A 85 -6.50 -12.70 2.03
CA ILE A 85 -5.27 -11.90 1.95
C ILE A 85 -5.09 -11.50 0.50
N GLU A 86 -5.16 -10.20 0.21
CA GLU A 86 -4.90 -9.68 -1.14
C GLU A 86 -3.39 -9.53 -1.38
N ASP A 87 -2.65 -9.03 -0.40
CA ASP A 87 -1.21 -8.80 -0.50
C ASP A 87 -0.45 -9.38 0.68
N LEU A 88 0.41 -10.36 0.40
CA LEU A 88 1.19 -11.07 1.40
C LEU A 88 2.67 -10.64 1.33
N ARG A 89 3.23 -10.31 2.50
CA ARG A 89 4.65 -10.05 2.68
C ARG A 89 5.24 -11.09 3.62
N VAL A 90 6.17 -11.89 3.13
CA VAL A 90 6.99 -12.75 3.99
C VAL A 90 7.91 -11.84 4.79
N ASP A 91 7.74 -11.82 6.10
CA ASP A 91 8.42 -10.87 6.97
C ASP A 91 9.69 -11.47 7.56
N PHE A 92 10.84 -10.89 7.23
CA PHE A 92 12.15 -11.21 7.84
C PHE A 92 12.62 -10.11 8.79
N GLU A 93 11.77 -9.14 9.10
CA GLU A 93 12.12 -7.99 9.92
C GLU A 93 11.53 -8.09 11.32
N ASP A 94 10.80 -7.09 11.82
CA ASP A 94 10.41 -7.02 13.24
C ASP A 94 9.54 -8.19 13.69
N GLY A 95 8.64 -8.69 12.82
CA GLY A 95 7.76 -9.81 13.14
C GLY A 95 8.52 -11.14 13.28
N TYR A 96 9.64 -11.31 12.57
CA TYR A 96 10.49 -12.49 12.63
C TYR A 96 11.60 -12.37 13.69
N GLY A 97 12.13 -11.15 13.86
CA GLY A 97 13.17 -10.80 14.81
C GLY A 97 14.59 -11.07 14.32
N VAL A 98 15.50 -11.17 15.29
CA VAL A 98 16.94 -11.42 15.06
C VAL A 98 17.24 -12.90 15.26
N ARG A 99 17.93 -13.49 14.27
CA ARG A 99 18.38 -14.88 14.25
C ARG A 99 19.82 -14.92 13.75
N ASP A 100 20.49 -16.05 13.97
CA ASP A 100 21.77 -16.30 13.31
C ASP A 100 21.58 -16.56 11.81
N ASP A 101 22.68 -16.56 11.06
CA ASP A 101 22.63 -16.64 9.61
C ASP A 101 22.05 -17.96 9.09
N ASP A 102 22.37 -19.08 9.75
CA ASP A 102 21.93 -20.40 9.32
C ASP A 102 20.43 -20.60 9.60
N GLN A 103 19.94 -20.08 10.72
CA GLN A 103 18.51 -20.08 11.06
C GLN A 103 17.68 -19.26 10.07
N GLU A 104 18.15 -18.05 9.72
CA GLU A 104 17.43 -17.21 8.77
C GLU A 104 17.48 -17.79 7.35
N ASP A 105 18.61 -18.38 6.94
CA ASP A 105 18.70 -19.11 5.67
C ASP A 105 17.75 -20.32 5.61
N ALA A 106 17.61 -21.06 6.71
CA ALA A 106 16.66 -22.15 6.81
C ALA A 106 15.21 -21.65 6.71
N ALA A 107 14.90 -20.51 7.32
CA ALA A 107 13.58 -19.88 7.23
C ALA A 107 13.27 -19.38 5.81
N VAL A 108 14.25 -18.85 5.07
CA VAL A 108 14.08 -18.51 3.64
C VAL A 108 13.69 -19.74 2.83
N LYS A 109 14.40 -20.86 3.00
CA LYS A 109 14.10 -22.12 2.30
C LYS A 109 12.70 -22.64 2.63
N ALA A 110 12.35 -22.64 3.91
CA ALA A 110 11.03 -23.08 4.38
C ALA A 110 9.91 -22.19 3.82
N ALA A 111 10.09 -20.87 3.84
CA ALA A 111 9.10 -19.94 3.33
C ALA A 111 8.86 -20.10 1.83
N VAL A 112 9.93 -20.24 1.02
CA VAL A 112 9.78 -20.49 -0.42
C VAL A 112 9.11 -21.84 -0.69
N ALA A 113 9.40 -22.88 0.08
CA ALA A 113 8.73 -24.17 -0.03
C ALA A 113 7.21 -24.03 0.23
N VAL A 114 6.81 -23.33 1.29
CA VAL A 114 5.39 -23.04 1.59
C VAL A 114 4.70 -22.27 0.46
N LEU A 115 5.41 -21.34 -0.18
CA LEU A 115 4.89 -20.56 -1.30
C LEU A 115 4.84 -21.34 -2.62
N ALA A 116 5.67 -22.37 -2.78
CA ALA A 116 5.63 -23.26 -3.95
C ALA A 116 4.40 -24.19 -3.94
N GLU A 117 3.82 -24.42 -2.76
CA GLU A 117 2.67 -25.30 -2.57
C GLU A 117 1.35 -24.54 -2.68
N GLY A 118 0.38 -25.04 -3.46
CA GLY A 118 -0.99 -24.53 -3.44
C GLY A 118 -1.20 -23.07 -3.90
N PRO A 119 -2.40 -22.51 -3.67
CA PRO A 119 -2.74 -21.17 -4.11
C PRO A 119 -2.00 -20.10 -3.29
N ARG A 120 -1.71 -18.98 -3.94
CA ARG A 120 -1.06 -17.78 -3.39
C ARG A 120 -1.99 -16.56 -3.53
N PRO A 121 -1.87 -15.56 -2.65
CA PRO A 121 -2.49 -14.25 -2.85
C PRO A 121 -2.11 -13.60 -4.19
N PRO A 122 -2.97 -12.72 -4.74
CA PRO A 122 -2.72 -12.05 -6.02
C PRO A 122 -1.49 -11.14 -5.99
N PHE A 123 -1.14 -10.59 -4.82
CA PHE A 123 0.09 -9.83 -4.62
C PHE A 123 0.96 -10.53 -3.57
N LEU A 124 2.25 -10.61 -3.84
CA LEU A 124 3.20 -11.33 -3.00
C LEU A 124 4.55 -10.61 -3.00
N GLY A 125 5.19 -10.61 -1.84
CA GLY A 125 6.47 -9.97 -1.66
C GLY A 125 7.20 -10.42 -0.41
N ILE A 126 8.29 -9.74 -0.12
CA ILE A 126 9.12 -9.96 1.06
C ILE A 126 9.36 -8.63 1.75
N ARG A 127 9.28 -8.59 3.08
CA ARG A 127 9.90 -7.53 3.88
C ARG A 127 11.26 -8.02 4.33
N ILE A 128 12.31 -7.43 3.76
CA ILE A 128 13.70 -7.72 4.14
C ILE A 128 14.05 -6.95 5.42
N LYS A 129 15.21 -7.19 6.01
CA LYS A 129 15.73 -6.32 7.08
C LYS A 129 16.09 -4.93 6.54
N SER A 130 16.27 -3.97 7.44
CA SER A 130 16.72 -2.62 7.05
C SER A 130 18.10 -2.63 6.41
N LEU A 131 18.42 -1.58 5.65
CA LEU A 131 19.77 -1.35 5.09
C LEU A 131 20.68 -0.56 6.05
N GLU A 132 20.34 -0.54 7.34
CA GLU A 132 21.19 0.00 8.39
C GLU A 132 22.45 -0.85 8.56
N ALA A 133 23.50 -0.27 9.14
CA ALA A 133 24.82 -0.91 9.21
C ALA A 133 24.78 -2.30 9.87
N ALA A 134 23.96 -2.49 10.90
CA ALA A 134 23.88 -3.73 11.67
C ALA A 134 23.19 -4.89 10.91
N THR A 135 22.26 -4.57 10.02
CA THR A 135 21.33 -5.53 9.40
C THR A 135 21.55 -5.70 7.90
N ARG A 136 22.26 -4.76 7.25
CA ARG A 136 22.46 -4.70 5.80
C ARG A 136 22.96 -6.02 5.20
N HIS A 137 24.05 -6.59 5.71
CA HIS A 137 24.62 -7.82 5.13
C HIS A 137 23.61 -8.97 5.15
N ARG A 138 22.91 -9.13 6.28
CA ARG A 138 21.85 -10.14 6.44
C ARG A 138 20.68 -9.88 5.49
N SER A 139 20.26 -8.62 5.35
CA SER A 139 19.23 -8.21 4.39
C SER A 139 19.57 -8.62 2.96
N LEU A 140 20.80 -8.32 2.50
CA LEU A 140 21.24 -8.65 1.14
C LEU A 140 21.23 -10.17 0.92
N ARG A 141 21.77 -10.92 1.88
CA ARG A 141 21.81 -12.40 1.83
C ARG A 141 20.41 -13.00 1.78
N THR A 142 19.48 -12.51 2.60
CA THR A 142 18.10 -12.98 2.64
C THR A 142 17.39 -12.74 1.31
N LEU A 143 17.52 -11.54 0.73
CA LEU A 143 16.89 -11.22 -0.55
C LEU A 143 17.47 -12.06 -1.69
N ASP A 144 18.79 -12.18 -1.76
CA ASP A 144 19.46 -12.96 -2.79
C ASP A 144 19.07 -14.44 -2.72
N LEU A 145 19.15 -15.05 -1.53
CA LEU A 145 18.75 -16.44 -1.33
C LEU A 145 17.26 -16.65 -1.66
N PHE A 146 16.39 -15.73 -1.24
CA PHE A 146 14.96 -15.82 -1.52
C PHE A 146 14.71 -15.81 -3.03
N LEU A 147 15.30 -14.86 -3.78
CA LEU A 147 15.15 -14.76 -5.23
C LEU A 147 15.72 -15.98 -5.95
N SER A 148 16.86 -16.53 -5.49
CA SER A 148 17.46 -17.73 -6.10
C SER A 148 16.53 -18.94 -6.06
N LEU A 149 15.72 -19.06 -5.00
CA LEU A 149 14.79 -20.16 -4.81
C LEU A 149 13.42 -19.85 -5.43
N TYR A 150 12.91 -18.64 -5.19
CA TYR A 150 11.57 -18.20 -5.58
C TYR A 150 11.45 -17.89 -7.07
N GLY A 151 12.51 -17.35 -7.71
CA GLY A 151 12.51 -17.04 -9.13
C GLY A 151 12.26 -18.26 -10.02
N SER A 152 12.57 -19.46 -9.53
CA SER A 152 12.26 -20.73 -10.20
C SER A 152 10.75 -21.03 -10.30
N LEU A 153 9.92 -20.34 -9.51
CA LEU A 153 8.47 -20.57 -9.41
C LEU A 153 7.63 -19.72 -10.39
N ASN A 154 8.29 -18.97 -11.28
CA ASN A 154 7.70 -18.02 -12.23
C ASN A 154 6.61 -17.06 -11.65
N PRO A 155 6.88 -16.32 -10.56
CA PRO A 155 5.88 -15.48 -9.92
C PRO A 155 6.01 -14.00 -10.35
N GLU A 156 5.03 -13.53 -11.11
CA GLU A 156 4.85 -12.11 -11.43
C GLU A 156 3.45 -11.68 -10.95
N PRO A 157 3.28 -10.55 -10.24
CA PRO A 157 4.29 -9.59 -9.76
C PRO A 157 4.84 -9.91 -8.34
N PHE A 158 6.12 -9.59 -8.11
CA PHE A 158 6.80 -9.67 -6.81
C PHE A 158 7.29 -8.29 -6.34
N THR A 159 7.22 -7.99 -5.04
CA THR A 159 7.68 -6.69 -4.50
C THR A 159 8.51 -6.85 -3.23
N VAL A 160 9.58 -6.07 -3.12
CA VAL A 160 10.39 -5.99 -1.90
C VAL A 160 9.93 -4.81 -1.06
N THR A 161 9.63 -4.99 0.22
CA THR A 161 9.42 -3.90 1.16
C THR A 161 10.74 -3.59 1.88
N LEU A 162 11.20 -2.34 1.76
CA LEU A 162 12.40 -1.83 2.41
C LEU A 162 12.01 -1.07 3.71
N PRO A 163 12.30 -1.63 4.90
CA PRO A 163 11.99 -1.01 6.18
C PRO A 163 13.00 0.05 6.60
N LYS A 164 12.61 0.87 7.58
CA LYS A 164 13.44 1.80 8.36
C LYS A 164 14.34 2.68 7.48
N VAL A 165 13.80 3.13 6.34
CA VAL A 165 14.50 4.07 5.47
C VAL A 165 14.62 5.40 6.20
N SER A 166 15.84 5.89 6.31
CA SER A 166 16.17 7.13 7.02
C SER A 166 16.59 8.26 6.08
N GLY A 167 16.94 7.95 4.81
CA GLY A 167 17.35 8.94 3.82
C GLY A 167 17.56 8.39 2.40
N PRO A 168 17.78 9.27 1.40
CA PRO A 168 17.86 8.92 -0.01
C PRO A 168 18.99 7.95 -0.37
N ASP A 169 20.12 8.00 0.35
CA ASP A 169 21.28 7.14 0.06
C ASP A 169 20.95 5.64 0.21
N GLN A 170 20.09 5.29 1.17
CA GLN A 170 19.60 3.91 1.32
C GLN A 170 18.71 3.49 0.15
N VAL A 171 17.94 4.42 -0.43
CA VAL A 171 17.10 4.14 -1.60
C VAL A 171 17.96 4.00 -2.86
N THR A 172 18.96 4.85 -3.05
CA THR A 172 19.93 4.70 -4.14
C THR A 172 20.69 3.38 -4.04
N ALA A 173 21.06 2.96 -2.82
CA ALA A 173 21.66 1.64 -2.60
C ALA A 173 20.69 0.50 -2.95
N MET A 174 19.39 0.64 -2.64
CA MET A 174 18.37 -0.34 -3.03
C MET A 174 18.20 -0.44 -4.55
N VAL A 175 18.24 0.69 -5.27
CA VAL A 175 18.23 0.69 -6.75
C VAL A 175 19.44 -0.08 -7.30
N ALA A 176 20.65 0.20 -6.79
CA ALA A 176 21.86 -0.51 -7.21
C ALA A 176 21.82 -2.01 -6.89
N LEU A 177 21.19 -2.39 -5.77
CA LEU A 177 20.94 -3.78 -5.42
C LEU A 177 20.00 -4.45 -6.42
N CYS A 178 18.85 -3.84 -6.72
CA CYS A 178 17.91 -4.35 -7.73
C CYS A 178 18.61 -4.57 -9.07
N GLU A 179 19.37 -3.58 -9.57
CA GLU A 179 20.11 -3.70 -10.82
C GLU A 179 21.16 -4.82 -10.80
N THR A 180 21.81 -5.03 -9.65
CA THR A 180 22.79 -6.10 -9.48
C THR A 180 22.14 -7.47 -9.51
N LEU A 181 21.02 -7.63 -8.81
CA LEU A 181 20.24 -8.87 -8.80
C LEU A 181 19.63 -9.14 -10.18
N GLU A 182 19.08 -8.13 -10.86
CA GLU A 182 18.56 -8.27 -12.23
C GLU A 182 19.63 -8.79 -13.19
N ARG A 183 20.83 -8.21 -13.18
CA ARG A 183 21.95 -8.71 -13.98
C ARG A 183 22.37 -10.13 -13.58
N GLY A 184 22.40 -10.43 -12.28
CA GLY A 184 22.78 -11.75 -11.76
C GLY A 184 21.81 -12.86 -12.15
N TYR A 185 20.51 -12.56 -12.16
CA TYR A 185 19.43 -13.49 -12.49
C TYR A 185 18.97 -13.43 -13.95
N GLY A 186 19.55 -12.54 -14.77
CA GLY A 186 19.18 -12.36 -16.18
C GLY A 186 17.78 -11.76 -16.39
N LEU A 187 17.30 -10.97 -15.43
CA LEU A 187 16.02 -10.28 -15.51
C LEU A 187 16.15 -9.00 -16.35
N ALA A 188 15.04 -8.56 -16.94
CA ALA A 188 15.01 -7.27 -17.62
C ALA A 188 15.25 -6.12 -16.63
N ALA A 189 15.90 -5.06 -17.08
CA ALA A 189 16.12 -3.88 -16.26
C ALA A 189 14.76 -3.28 -15.83
N GLY A 190 14.58 -3.06 -14.53
CA GLY A 190 13.34 -2.51 -13.98
C GLY A 190 12.30 -3.55 -13.54
N THR A 191 12.56 -4.85 -13.73
CA THR A 191 11.69 -5.93 -13.24
C THR A 191 11.56 -5.91 -11.72
N LEU A 192 12.67 -5.75 -10.99
CA LEU A 192 12.65 -5.68 -9.54
C LEU A 192 12.23 -4.28 -9.07
N THR A 193 11.07 -4.24 -8.44
CA THR A 193 10.50 -3.04 -7.83
C THR A 193 10.41 -3.19 -6.31
N PHE A 194 10.26 -2.07 -5.61
CA PHE A 194 10.20 -2.07 -4.16
C PHE A 194 9.23 -1.03 -3.60
N GLU A 195 8.81 -1.27 -2.37
CA GLU A 195 8.06 -0.35 -1.53
C GLU A 195 8.95 0.15 -0.41
N ILE A 196 8.68 1.36 0.08
CA ILE A 196 9.41 1.95 1.20
C ILE A 196 8.49 2.06 2.41
N GLN A 197 8.89 1.52 3.56
CA GLN A 197 8.22 1.85 4.81
C GLN A 197 8.73 3.19 5.35
N ILE A 198 7.82 4.16 5.43
CA ILE A 198 8.03 5.48 6.00
C ILE A 198 7.66 5.38 7.49
N GLU A 199 8.68 5.07 8.29
CA GLU A 199 8.49 4.80 9.72
C GLU A 199 9.53 5.46 10.62
N LEU A 200 10.35 6.36 10.05
CA LEU A 200 11.26 7.24 10.78
C LEU A 200 10.90 8.70 10.46
N PRO A 201 10.89 9.62 11.46
CA PRO A 201 10.66 11.04 11.23
C PRO A 201 11.59 11.65 10.17
N SER A 202 12.84 11.20 10.08
CA SER A 202 13.81 11.68 9.09
C SER A 202 13.41 11.34 7.65
N ALA A 203 12.62 10.29 7.44
CA ALA A 203 12.07 9.91 6.14
C ALA A 203 10.94 10.84 5.69
N VAL A 204 10.31 11.55 6.62
CA VAL A 204 9.28 12.55 6.34
C VAL A 204 9.91 13.93 6.20
N LEU A 205 10.73 14.34 7.17
CA LEU A 205 11.34 15.68 7.24
C LEU A 205 12.85 15.58 7.50
N GLY A 206 13.63 16.13 6.59
CA GLY A 206 15.09 16.17 6.67
C GLY A 206 15.59 17.21 7.67
N ALA A 207 16.84 17.09 8.08
CA ALA A 207 17.47 18.04 8.99
C ALA A 207 17.56 19.48 8.42
N ASP A 208 17.43 19.63 7.10
CA ASP A 208 17.38 20.90 6.37
C ASP A 208 15.94 21.45 6.18
N GLY A 209 14.94 20.77 6.74
CA GLY A 209 13.52 21.12 6.60
C GLY A 209 12.91 20.66 5.27
N THR A 210 13.63 19.92 4.43
CA THR A 210 13.07 19.37 3.19
C THR A 210 12.17 18.17 3.46
N ALA A 211 11.13 18.00 2.64
CA ALA A 211 10.31 16.78 2.68
C ALA A 211 11.13 15.60 2.12
N THR A 212 11.83 14.87 2.99
CA THR A 212 12.73 13.78 2.61
C THR A 212 12.03 12.75 1.74
N VAL A 213 10.76 12.43 2.02
CA VAL A 213 9.95 11.47 1.27
C VAL A 213 9.90 11.79 -0.24
N ALA A 214 9.85 13.06 -0.62
CA ALA A 214 9.88 13.45 -2.03
C ALA A 214 11.22 13.08 -2.70
N ARG A 215 12.32 13.22 -1.95
CA ARG A 215 13.67 12.83 -2.38
C ARG A 215 13.82 11.30 -2.42
N LEU A 216 13.18 10.56 -1.51
CA LEU A 216 13.17 9.10 -1.54
C LEU A 216 12.54 8.59 -2.85
N ILE A 217 11.38 9.13 -3.23
CA ILE A 217 10.72 8.75 -4.50
C ILE A 217 11.62 9.06 -5.69
N THR A 218 12.25 10.23 -5.73
CA THR A 218 13.20 10.59 -6.79
C THR A 218 14.41 9.64 -6.83
N ALA A 219 14.98 9.33 -5.67
CA ALA A 219 16.13 8.42 -5.56
C ALA A 219 15.82 6.98 -5.98
N ALA A 220 14.54 6.58 -5.97
CA ALA A 220 14.10 5.25 -6.38
C ALA A 220 14.11 5.03 -7.90
N ALA A 221 14.35 6.07 -8.71
CA ALA A 221 14.51 5.96 -10.17
C ALA A 221 13.37 5.17 -10.85
N GLY A 222 12.12 5.40 -10.43
CA GLY A 222 10.93 4.74 -10.98
C GLY A 222 10.63 3.33 -10.43
N ARG A 223 11.48 2.78 -9.55
CA ARG A 223 11.31 1.44 -8.96
C ARG A 223 10.42 1.41 -7.71
N CYS A 224 10.19 2.57 -7.08
CA CYS A 224 9.29 2.66 -5.93
C CYS A 224 7.84 2.52 -6.40
N THR A 225 7.14 1.48 -5.93
CA THR A 225 5.74 1.21 -6.28
C THR A 225 4.76 1.64 -5.19
N GLY A 226 5.21 1.71 -3.94
CA GLY A 226 4.38 2.13 -2.81
C GLY A 226 5.16 2.67 -1.62
N LEU A 227 4.48 3.49 -0.81
CA LEU A 227 4.94 3.99 0.49
C LEU A 227 4.01 3.48 1.58
N HIS A 228 4.58 2.83 2.59
CA HIS A 228 3.83 2.25 3.69
C HIS A 228 4.11 3.03 4.98
N TYR A 229 3.08 3.54 5.64
CA TYR A 229 3.26 4.29 6.89
C TYR A 229 3.37 3.34 8.09
N GLY A 230 4.56 3.25 8.71
CA GLY A 230 4.80 2.41 9.89
C GLY A 230 4.34 3.11 11.17
N THR A 231 3.12 2.82 11.62
CA THR A 231 2.44 3.58 12.70
C THR A 231 3.21 3.60 14.03
N TYR A 232 3.70 2.45 14.49
CA TYR A 232 4.30 2.31 15.82
C TYR A 232 5.74 2.79 15.86
N ASP A 233 6.55 2.40 14.88
CA ASP A 233 7.93 2.88 14.74
C ASP A 233 7.98 4.40 14.57
N TYR A 234 7.13 4.96 13.70
CA TYR A 234 7.10 6.40 13.48
C TYR A 234 6.71 7.16 14.76
N SER A 235 5.62 6.73 15.41
CA SER A 235 5.12 7.43 16.60
C SER A 235 6.06 7.27 17.80
N ALA A 236 6.69 6.10 17.97
CA ALA A 236 7.74 5.90 18.96
C ALA A 236 8.94 6.82 18.72
N ALA A 237 9.44 6.87 17.48
CA ALA A 237 10.55 7.75 17.10
C ALA A 237 10.20 9.24 17.20
N ALA A 238 8.92 9.60 17.06
CA ALA A 238 8.40 10.94 17.31
C ALA A 238 8.17 11.26 18.80
N GLY A 239 8.49 10.33 19.71
CA GLY A 239 8.37 10.53 21.16
C GLY A 239 6.95 10.34 21.73
N VAL A 240 6.03 9.73 20.98
CA VAL A 240 4.68 9.40 21.45
C VAL A 240 4.76 8.17 22.36
N ALA A 241 4.31 8.33 23.61
CA ALA A 241 4.25 7.22 24.57
C ALA A 241 3.28 6.12 24.10
N ALA A 242 3.60 4.87 24.41
CA ALA A 242 2.91 3.68 23.90
C ALA A 242 1.37 3.73 24.02
N ALA A 243 0.84 4.20 25.16
CA ALA A 243 -0.60 4.29 25.40
C ALA A 243 -1.34 5.28 24.47
N TYR A 244 -0.62 6.16 23.77
CA TYR A 244 -1.17 7.17 22.86
C TYR A 244 -0.78 6.93 21.39
N GLN A 245 -0.05 5.85 21.10
CA GLN A 245 0.28 5.48 19.72
C GLN A 245 -1.00 5.03 19.01
N ALA A 246 -1.34 5.70 17.91
CA ALA A 246 -2.51 5.40 17.11
C ALA A 246 -2.32 5.87 15.67
N MET A 247 -2.98 5.18 14.73
CA MET A 247 -3.11 5.63 13.33
C MET A 247 -3.76 7.02 13.22
N ASP A 248 -4.55 7.33 14.24
CA ASP A 248 -5.22 8.54 14.67
C ASP A 248 -4.45 9.82 14.90
N HIS A 249 -3.21 9.62 15.35
CA HIS A 249 -2.53 10.59 16.17
C HIS A 249 -2.11 11.80 15.33
N PRO A 250 -2.10 13.04 15.87
CA PRO A 250 -1.69 14.22 15.11
C PRO A 250 -0.30 14.11 14.43
N VAL A 251 0.65 13.40 15.04
CA VAL A 251 1.96 13.13 14.40
C VAL A 251 1.83 12.24 13.15
N ALA A 252 0.94 11.26 13.19
CA ALA A 252 0.64 10.39 12.06
C ALA A 252 -0.08 11.17 10.96
N ASP A 253 -1.01 12.05 11.34
CA ASP A 253 -1.72 12.93 10.39
C ASP A 253 -0.76 13.84 9.64
N HIS A 254 0.19 14.47 10.34
CA HIS A 254 1.23 15.28 9.71
C HIS A 254 2.07 14.46 8.74
N ALA A 255 2.58 13.30 9.18
CA ALA A 255 3.39 12.43 8.35
C ALA A 255 2.67 12.00 7.07
N LYS A 256 1.43 11.49 7.21
CA LYS A 256 0.60 11.01 6.09
C LYS A 256 0.27 12.12 5.10
N ALA A 257 0.01 13.34 5.57
CA ALA A 257 -0.24 14.48 4.68
C ALA A 257 1.00 14.82 3.83
N VAL A 258 2.19 14.82 4.43
CA VAL A 258 3.46 15.05 3.71
C VAL A 258 3.76 13.92 2.72
N ILE A 259 3.57 12.67 3.14
CA ILE A 259 3.72 11.47 2.29
C ILE A 259 2.78 11.56 1.08
N GLN A 260 1.50 11.88 1.31
CA GLN A 260 0.50 11.97 0.26
C GLN A 260 0.82 13.09 -0.73
N ALA A 261 1.21 14.27 -0.24
CA ALA A 261 1.61 15.38 -1.09
C ALA A 261 2.84 15.03 -1.96
N ALA A 262 3.81 14.29 -1.41
CA ALA A 262 5.02 13.89 -2.13
C ALA A 262 4.77 12.78 -3.19
N ALA A 263 3.78 11.92 -2.95
CA ALA A 263 3.43 10.79 -3.82
C ALA A 263 2.36 11.12 -4.88
N ALA A 264 1.64 12.24 -4.75
CA ALA A 264 0.58 12.63 -5.67
C ALA A 264 1.10 12.79 -7.11
N GLY A 265 0.46 12.10 -8.07
CA GLY A 265 0.79 12.14 -9.49
C GLY A 265 2.02 11.31 -9.89
N THR A 266 2.63 10.59 -8.97
CA THR A 266 3.95 9.95 -9.17
C THR A 266 3.87 8.48 -9.58
N GLY A 267 2.68 7.89 -9.53
CA GLY A 267 2.45 6.45 -9.68
C GLY A 267 2.80 5.62 -8.43
N VAL A 268 3.30 6.25 -7.36
CA VAL A 268 3.58 5.58 -6.09
C VAL A 268 2.31 5.49 -5.25
N ARG A 269 1.93 4.26 -4.88
CA ARG A 269 0.74 3.97 -4.07
C ARG A 269 0.99 4.24 -2.59
N LEU A 270 -0.08 4.47 -1.85
CA LEU A 270 -0.02 4.71 -0.41
C LEU A 270 -0.69 3.58 0.35
N SER A 271 -0.02 3.11 1.41
CA SER A 271 -0.52 2.12 2.35
C SER A 271 -0.41 2.69 3.77
N ASP A 272 -1.52 2.72 4.49
CA ASP A 272 -1.53 3.09 5.91
C ASP A 272 -1.08 1.90 6.77
N GLY A 273 -0.75 2.15 8.04
CA GLY A 273 -0.47 1.09 9.00
C GLY A 273 -1.73 0.40 9.52
N SER A 274 -1.65 -0.17 10.72
CA SER A 274 -2.78 -0.81 11.39
C SER A 274 -2.87 -0.47 12.88
N THR A 275 -3.97 -0.86 13.50
CA THR A 275 -4.14 -0.88 14.95
C THR A 275 -3.58 -2.17 15.56
N ASN A 276 -2.82 -2.08 16.64
CA ASN A 276 -2.33 -3.19 17.44
C ASN A 276 -3.35 -3.63 18.51
N ILE A 277 -4.50 -2.96 18.57
CA ILE A 277 -5.65 -3.40 19.36
C ILE A 277 -6.34 -4.52 18.56
N LEU A 278 -6.03 -5.75 18.92
CA LEU A 278 -6.49 -6.94 18.21
C LEU A 278 -7.88 -7.38 18.69
N PRO A 279 -8.78 -7.84 17.79
CA PRO A 279 -10.09 -8.39 18.17
C PRO A 279 -9.94 -9.81 18.74
N VAL A 280 -9.52 -9.89 20.01
CA VAL A 280 -9.32 -11.15 20.75
C VAL A 280 -9.74 -10.98 22.21
N GLY A 281 -10.10 -12.09 22.88
CA GLY A 281 -10.50 -12.09 24.28
C GLY A 281 -12.01 -12.21 24.46
N SER A 282 -12.58 -11.47 25.41
CA SER A 282 -14.03 -11.45 25.64
C SER A 282 -14.79 -10.82 24.47
N ASP A 283 -16.05 -11.19 24.27
CA ASP A 283 -16.94 -10.62 23.25
C ASP A 283 -16.91 -9.09 23.21
N VAL A 284 -16.94 -8.43 24.38
CA VAL A 284 -16.88 -6.96 24.48
C VAL A 284 -15.58 -6.41 23.89
N ALA A 285 -14.44 -7.01 24.20
CA ALA A 285 -13.13 -6.59 23.69
C ALA A 285 -13.02 -6.82 22.17
N VAL A 286 -13.58 -7.92 21.66
CA VAL A 286 -13.65 -8.19 20.22
C VAL A 286 -14.47 -7.11 19.51
N HIS A 287 -15.67 -6.80 20.00
CA HIS A 287 -16.54 -5.77 19.43
C HIS A 287 -15.94 -4.37 19.49
N ASP A 288 -15.30 -4.01 20.61
CA ASP A 288 -14.61 -2.72 20.76
C ASP A 288 -13.44 -2.58 19.78
N ALA A 289 -12.62 -3.63 19.63
CA ALA A 289 -11.51 -3.65 18.69
C ALA A 289 -12.01 -3.60 17.23
N TRP A 290 -13.11 -4.29 16.91
CA TRP A 290 -13.75 -4.21 15.60
C TRP A 290 -14.29 -2.82 15.28
N ALA A 291 -15.00 -2.19 16.22
CA ALA A 291 -15.51 -0.83 16.05
C ALA A 291 -14.36 0.17 15.83
N LEU A 292 -13.27 0.04 16.61
CA LEU A 292 -12.07 0.84 16.45
C LEU A 292 -11.44 0.62 15.07
N HIS A 293 -11.21 -0.64 14.68
CA HIS A 293 -10.58 -0.96 13.40
C HIS A 293 -11.40 -0.46 12.21
N HIS A 294 -12.70 -0.76 12.17
CA HIS A 294 -13.62 -0.29 11.12
C HIS A 294 -13.56 1.24 10.96
N ARG A 295 -13.61 1.99 12.07
CA ARG A 295 -13.51 3.46 12.08
C ARG A 295 -12.19 3.97 11.52
N LEU A 296 -11.07 3.34 11.89
CA LEU A 296 -9.75 3.71 11.41
C LEU A 296 -9.59 3.42 9.91
N VAL A 297 -10.05 2.27 9.44
CA VAL A 297 -10.06 1.93 8.01
C VAL A 297 -10.89 2.92 7.21
N ARG A 298 -12.12 3.21 7.65
CA ARG A 298 -12.99 4.20 7.01
C ARG A 298 -12.31 5.57 6.91
N ARG A 299 -11.68 6.01 8.00
CA ARG A 299 -10.93 7.28 8.05
C ARG A 299 -9.75 7.31 7.07
N SER A 300 -9.01 6.21 6.93
CA SER A 300 -7.91 6.13 5.95
C SER A 300 -8.42 6.27 4.52
N LEU A 301 -9.54 5.60 4.19
CA LEU A 301 -10.19 5.69 2.87
C LEU A 301 -10.65 7.12 2.55
N GLU A 302 -11.32 7.78 3.51
CA GLU A 302 -11.77 9.17 3.38
C GLU A 302 -10.61 10.17 3.18
N ARG A 303 -9.41 9.79 3.60
CA ARG A 303 -8.18 10.57 3.44
C ARG A 303 -7.34 10.17 2.23
N GLY A 304 -7.82 9.25 1.40
CA GLY A 304 -7.14 8.83 0.17
C GLY A 304 -6.03 7.79 0.38
N PHE A 305 -6.02 7.09 1.53
CA PHE A 305 -5.21 5.89 1.74
C PHE A 305 -6.10 4.66 1.53
N TYR A 306 -6.04 4.10 0.31
CA TYR A 306 -6.91 3.00 -0.12
C TYR A 306 -6.39 1.60 0.22
N GLN A 307 -5.20 1.52 0.78
CA GLN A 307 -4.56 0.31 1.28
C GLN A 307 -4.14 0.54 2.73
N GLY A 308 -4.19 -0.51 3.56
CA GLY A 308 -3.69 -0.47 4.94
C GLY A 308 -2.99 -1.76 5.32
N TRP A 309 -2.61 -1.92 6.59
CA TRP A 309 -2.13 -3.21 7.11
C TRP A 309 -3.19 -3.87 7.98
N ASP A 310 -3.17 -5.20 8.02
CA ASP A 310 -3.89 -5.98 9.03
C ASP A 310 -2.91 -6.94 9.72
N LEU A 311 -2.95 -6.95 11.06
CA LEU A 311 -2.01 -7.68 11.91
C LEU A 311 -2.55 -9.03 12.38
N HIS A 312 -3.86 -9.24 12.24
CA HIS A 312 -4.54 -10.44 12.73
C HIS A 312 -5.73 -10.82 11.84
N PRO A 313 -6.01 -12.12 11.62
CA PRO A 313 -7.16 -12.59 10.84
C PRO A 313 -8.49 -11.98 11.26
N ALA A 314 -8.71 -11.82 12.57
CA ALA A 314 -9.94 -11.22 13.10
C ALA A 314 -10.11 -9.73 12.73
N GLN A 315 -9.13 -9.05 12.14
CA GLN A 315 -9.31 -7.69 11.60
C GLN A 315 -9.89 -7.68 10.18
N LEU A 316 -9.77 -8.80 9.44
CA LEU A 316 -10.25 -8.89 8.06
C LEU A 316 -11.75 -8.60 7.88
N PRO A 317 -12.66 -9.05 8.78
CA PRO A 317 -14.08 -8.76 8.62
C PRO A 317 -14.36 -7.25 8.58
N THR A 318 -13.73 -6.48 9.46
CA THR A 318 -13.93 -5.03 9.53
C THR A 318 -13.12 -4.26 8.49
N ARG A 319 -11.98 -4.80 8.01
CA ARG A 319 -11.28 -4.30 6.81
C ARG A 319 -12.21 -4.28 5.61
N PHE A 320 -12.74 -5.45 5.24
CA PHE A 320 -13.56 -5.56 4.03
C PHE A 320 -14.90 -4.84 4.18
N ALA A 321 -15.53 -4.92 5.36
CA ALA A 321 -16.77 -4.20 5.60
C ALA A 321 -16.62 -2.68 5.48
N ALA A 322 -15.59 -2.09 6.08
CA ALA A 322 -15.35 -0.64 5.98
C ALA A 322 -15.07 -0.20 4.54
N THR A 323 -14.27 -0.98 3.80
CA THR A 323 -13.96 -0.70 2.39
C THR A 323 -15.19 -0.85 1.50
N TYR A 324 -15.99 -1.91 1.68
CA TYR A 324 -17.18 -2.13 0.88
C TYR A 324 -18.26 -1.10 1.15
N ALA A 325 -18.49 -0.76 2.41
CA ALA A 325 -19.36 0.34 2.79
C ALA A 325 -18.90 1.66 2.14
N PHE A 326 -17.61 1.98 2.20
CA PHE A 326 -17.06 3.20 1.60
C PHE A 326 -17.41 3.35 0.12
N PHE A 327 -17.16 2.33 -0.69
CA PHE A 327 -17.46 2.41 -2.12
C PHE A 327 -18.97 2.35 -2.42
N ALA A 328 -19.72 1.52 -1.69
CA ALA A 328 -21.16 1.39 -1.86
C ALA A 328 -21.91 2.69 -1.50
N ASP A 329 -21.50 3.39 -0.43
CA ASP A 329 -22.16 4.61 0.03
C ASP A 329 -22.13 5.74 -1.03
N GLY A 330 -21.05 5.82 -1.81
CA GLY A 330 -20.82 6.90 -2.77
C GLY A 330 -21.07 6.56 -4.25
N VAL A 331 -21.40 5.30 -4.59
CA VAL A 331 -21.50 4.87 -5.99
C VAL A 331 -22.52 5.67 -6.80
N ASP A 332 -23.75 5.84 -6.28
CA ASP A 332 -24.82 6.52 -7.01
C ASP A 332 -24.45 7.98 -7.29
N ALA A 333 -23.94 8.68 -6.27
CA ALA A 333 -23.53 10.06 -6.39
C ALA A 333 -22.36 10.22 -7.39
N ALA A 334 -21.38 9.31 -7.34
CA ALA A 334 -20.24 9.34 -8.24
C ALA A 334 -20.63 9.06 -9.69
N SER A 335 -21.43 8.01 -9.95
CA SER A 335 -21.87 7.65 -11.30
C SER A 335 -22.77 8.73 -11.93
N ILE A 336 -23.70 9.31 -11.17
CA ILE A 336 -24.58 10.38 -11.66
C ILE A 336 -23.76 11.62 -12.03
N ARG A 337 -22.83 12.02 -11.18
CA ARG A 337 -21.99 13.21 -11.41
C ARG A 337 -21.05 13.01 -12.60
N LEU A 338 -20.41 11.85 -12.71
CA LEU A 338 -19.54 11.54 -13.83
C LEU A 338 -20.30 11.57 -15.15
N ARG A 339 -21.50 10.98 -15.21
CA ARG A 339 -22.35 11.01 -16.41
C ARG A 339 -22.74 12.43 -16.80
N ARG A 340 -23.18 13.25 -15.83
CA ARG A 340 -23.52 14.66 -16.07
C ARG A 340 -22.35 15.46 -16.63
N TYR A 341 -21.15 15.26 -16.09
CA TYR A 341 -19.93 15.90 -16.59
C TYR A 341 -19.66 15.54 -18.06
N LEU A 342 -19.72 14.24 -18.40
CA LEU A 342 -19.49 13.76 -19.76
C LEU A 342 -20.56 14.26 -20.75
N ASP A 343 -21.82 14.33 -20.31
CA ASP A 343 -22.94 14.86 -21.09
C ASP A 343 -22.99 16.40 -21.14
N ARG A 344 -22.04 17.08 -20.48
CA ARG A 344 -21.97 18.55 -20.36
C ARG A 344 -23.26 19.18 -19.81
N GLN A 345 -23.92 18.48 -18.88
CA GLN A 345 -25.13 18.95 -18.22
C GLN A 345 -24.79 19.90 -17.07
N SER A 346 -25.51 21.03 -16.99
CA SER A 346 -25.40 21.95 -15.85
C SER A 346 -26.23 21.48 -14.66
N GLY A 347 -25.75 21.77 -13.45
CA GLY A 347 -26.42 21.42 -12.20
C GLY A 347 -25.94 22.26 -11.02
N GLY A 348 -26.37 21.92 -9.81
CA GLY A 348 -25.97 22.62 -8.57
C GLY A 348 -24.52 22.37 -8.13
N ILE A 349 -23.79 21.48 -8.81
CA ILE A 349 -22.37 21.21 -8.61
C ILE A 349 -21.69 21.41 -9.97
N LEU A 350 -20.61 22.20 -10.00
CA LEU A 350 -19.79 22.40 -11.18
C LEU A 350 -18.57 21.48 -11.11
N ASP A 351 -18.65 20.33 -11.79
CA ASP A 351 -17.56 19.37 -11.87
C ASP A 351 -16.56 19.78 -12.96
N GLU A 352 -15.27 19.78 -12.62
CA GLU A 352 -14.15 20.08 -13.51
C GLU A 352 -13.41 18.80 -13.92
N PRO A 353 -12.49 18.83 -14.92
CA PRO A 353 -11.74 17.65 -15.31
C PRO A 353 -11.09 16.91 -14.14
N ALA A 354 -10.52 17.64 -13.17
CA ALA A 354 -9.93 17.03 -11.97
C ALA A 354 -10.95 16.24 -11.14
N THR A 355 -12.16 16.76 -10.98
CA THR A 355 -13.25 16.08 -10.25
C THR A 355 -13.73 14.85 -11.02
N ALA A 356 -13.86 14.94 -12.34
CA ALA A 356 -14.22 13.80 -13.17
C ALA A 356 -13.21 12.65 -13.04
N ARG A 357 -11.90 12.94 -13.03
CA ARG A 357 -10.87 11.91 -12.78
C ARG A 357 -11.03 11.26 -11.41
N ALA A 358 -11.28 12.06 -10.37
CA ALA A 358 -11.47 11.55 -9.02
C ALA A 358 -12.71 10.64 -8.91
N LEU A 359 -13.82 11.02 -9.56
CA LEU A 359 -15.03 10.20 -9.63
C LEU A 359 -14.79 8.89 -10.38
N ALA A 360 -14.11 8.95 -11.53
CA ALA A 360 -13.77 7.75 -12.30
C ALA A 360 -12.86 6.80 -11.50
N GLY A 361 -11.83 7.34 -10.84
CA GLY A 361 -10.92 6.56 -9.99
C GLY A 361 -11.62 5.94 -8.78
N TYR A 362 -12.59 6.64 -8.18
CA TYR A 362 -13.42 6.08 -7.10
C TYR A 362 -14.23 4.86 -7.56
N LEU A 363 -14.92 4.99 -8.70
CA LEU A 363 -15.72 3.89 -9.25
C LEU A 363 -14.84 2.70 -9.66
N LEU A 364 -13.70 2.97 -10.32
CA LEU A 364 -12.76 1.94 -10.74
C LEU A 364 -12.20 1.16 -9.55
N ARG A 365 -11.80 1.84 -8.47
CA ARG A 365 -11.34 1.18 -7.23
C ARG A 365 -12.44 0.34 -6.58
N GLY A 366 -13.69 0.81 -6.58
CA GLY A 366 -14.82 0.04 -6.07
C GLY A 366 -15.05 -1.26 -6.85
N LEU A 367 -14.89 -1.23 -8.18
CA LEU A 367 -14.92 -2.43 -9.02
C LEU A 367 -13.69 -3.33 -8.78
N ASP A 368 -12.49 -2.75 -8.67
CA ASP A 368 -11.23 -3.49 -8.49
C ASP A 368 -11.17 -4.31 -7.21
N CYS A 369 -11.68 -3.76 -6.09
CA CYS A 369 -11.69 -4.46 -4.80
C CYS A 369 -12.91 -5.38 -4.62
N GLY A 370 -13.83 -5.40 -5.59
CA GLY A 370 -15.06 -6.18 -5.54
C GLY A 370 -16.12 -5.61 -4.61
N ALA A 371 -16.05 -4.32 -4.26
CA ALA A 371 -17.10 -3.64 -3.50
C ALA A 371 -18.36 -3.38 -4.36
N LEU A 372 -18.15 -3.18 -5.66
CA LEU A 372 -19.18 -2.85 -6.65
C LEU A 372 -19.13 -3.87 -7.80
N ASP A 373 -20.29 -4.18 -8.38
CA ASP A 373 -20.39 -5.10 -9.52
C ASP A 373 -20.66 -4.35 -10.84
N ASP A 374 -21.49 -3.30 -10.78
CA ASP A 374 -21.83 -2.42 -11.89
C ASP A 374 -21.92 -0.97 -11.37
N VAL A 375 -21.42 -0.05 -12.18
CA VAL A 375 -21.40 1.40 -11.92
C VAL A 375 -21.95 2.21 -13.09
N GLY A 376 -22.43 1.54 -14.15
CA GLY A 376 -22.91 2.15 -15.38
C GLY A 376 -21.80 2.73 -16.27
N PHE A 377 -20.56 2.24 -16.09
CA PHE A 377 -19.37 2.52 -16.90
C PHE A 377 -18.51 1.26 -16.97
N THR A 378 -17.85 1.05 -18.10
CA THR A 378 -16.85 0.00 -18.27
C THR A 378 -15.53 0.37 -17.59
N ARG A 379 -14.71 -0.63 -17.24
CA ARG A 379 -13.36 -0.39 -16.70
C ARG A 379 -12.48 0.40 -17.67
N GLU A 380 -12.64 0.18 -18.97
CA GLU A 380 -11.90 0.87 -20.03
C GLU A 380 -12.24 2.36 -20.08
N GLU A 381 -13.54 2.70 -20.00
CA GLU A 381 -13.99 4.10 -19.92
C GLU A 381 -13.46 4.80 -18.68
N LEU A 382 -13.51 4.14 -17.51
CA LEU A 382 -13.01 4.71 -16.27
C LEU A 382 -11.49 4.89 -16.31
N THR A 383 -10.76 3.91 -16.85
CA THR A 383 -9.29 3.97 -17.00
C THR A 383 -8.86 5.09 -17.93
N ALA A 384 -9.61 5.35 -19.01
CA ALA A 384 -9.30 6.45 -19.92
C ALA A 384 -9.49 7.85 -19.30
N LEU A 385 -10.21 7.93 -18.17
CA LEU A 385 -10.49 9.16 -17.45
C LEU A 385 -9.56 9.37 -16.24
N THR A 386 -8.82 8.35 -15.79
CA THR A 386 -7.87 8.43 -14.67
C THR A 386 -6.45 8.59 -15.17
#